data_AF-A0A6A6V4Z6-F1
#
_entry.id   AF-A0A6A6V4Z6-F1
#
_cell.length_a   1.000
_cell.length_b   1.000
_cell.length_c   1.000
_cell.angle_alpha   90.00
_cell.angle_beta   90.00
_cell.angle_gamma   90.00
#
_symmetry.space_group_name_H-M   'P 1'
#
loop_
_entity.id
_entity.type
_entity.pdbx_description
1 polymer ?
#
loop_
_entity_poly.entity_id
_entity_poly.type
_entity_poly.pdbx_seq_one_letter_code
_entity_poly.pdbx_strand_id
1 'polypeptide(L)'
;MEMWLDPSNASIRPLDGIGQSFEHRGPDDHDRSLYNWYLAQMYRMLDHICLPISPGYLAYLAKIASGDLPLQEKVSMLFLEMAHYYQPWLISSLNQLDGMQETGAEFSTELFRRIAPQVCASFRLIHCAEVFRSPVFGRATPIRGEELVQFVDHCLREGMLPSVLQALGMFLFDAQHFQPSDYDDMVLPFLVQLPATLSNYGVSHDSAPDLIRALYQTCLSHYLQVYVGPQPVAPHSWAKPAVDCLYKKSRPEHDDCAECADLNDFLQDSEVHLSGWVVAPMEYTHIKDTIRAANSEVDCTETKKYRQKLVLKIQKSHSAFEGSLSSWETRREWAAQRLGQFDQPILREILGVTFDAIMNMQSIMTQQPPPLGHLCPWRILRNIAL
;
A
#
# COMPACT_ATOMS: atom_id res chain seq x y z
N MET A 1 8.32 -26.58 -29.29
CA MET A 1 7.49 -27.73 -28.84
C MET A 1 6.15 -27.14 -28.46
N GLU A 2 5.34 -26.84 -29.47
CA GLU A 2 4.02 -26.24 -29.35
C GLU A 2 3.00 -27.37 -29.25
N MET A 3 2.16 -27.33 -28.22
CA MET A 3 1.05 -28.26 -28.04
C MET A 3 -0.24 -27.49 -28.32
N TRP A 4 -0.81 -27.71 -29.49
CA TRP A 4 -2.18 -27.31 -29.82
C TRP A 4 -3.15 -28.31 -29.18
N LEU A 5 -4.14 -27.82 -28.43
CA LEU A 5 -5.26 -28.63 -27.96
C LEU A 5 -6.41 -28.51 -28.98
N ASP A 6 -6.79 -29.66 -29.54
CA ASP A 6 -7.91 -29.87 -30.46
C ASP A 6 -9.26 -29.79 -29.68
N PRO A 7 -10.20 -28.89 -30.05
CA PRO A 7 -11.47 -28.74 -29.35
C PRO A 7 -12.51 -29.82 -29.66
N SER A 8 -12.22 -30.80 -30.52
CA SER A 8 -13.26 -31.70 -31.05
C SER A 8 -13.55 -32.96 -30.22
N ASN A 9 -12.97 -33.12 -29.02
CA ASN A 9 -13.05 -34.40 -28.28
C ASN A 9 -13.63 -34.33 -26.86
N ALA A 10 -14.59 -33.43 -26.60
CA ALA A 10 -15.41 -33.48 -25.39
C ALA A 10 -16.75 -34.22 -25.66
N SER A 11 -16.74 -35.54 -25.47
CA SER A 11 -17.96 -36.36 -25.46
C SER A 11 -18.74 -36.12 -24.16
N ILE A 12 -19.89 -35.46 -24.26
CA ILE A 12 -20.84 -35.29 -23.16
C ILE A 12 -21.71 -36.55 -23.09
N ARG A 13 -21.66 -37.28 -21.96
CA ARG A 13 -22.66 -38.30 -21.63
C ARG A 13 -23.89 -37.63 -21.00
N PRO A 14 -25.13 -37.92 -21.46
CA PRO A 14 -26.32 -37.48 -20.76
C PRO A 14 -26.53 -38.32 -19.50
N LEU A 15 -26.92 -37.66 -18.40
CA LEU A 15 -27.54 -38.32 -17.26
C LEU A 15 -29.05 -38.31 -17.48
N ASP A 16 -29.60 -39.51 -17.71
CA ASP A 16 -31.04 -39.75 -17.75
C ASP A 16 -31.66 -39.64 -16.35
N GLY A 17 -32.87 -39.05 -16.31
CA GLY A 17 -33.82 -39.27 -15.23
C GLY A 17 -34.07 -38.08 -14.32
N ILE A 18 -35.02 -37.22 -14.72
CA ILE A 18 -36.25 -36.87 -13.97
C ILE A 18 -37.22 -36.35 -15.04
N GLY A 19 -38.28 -37.10 -15.30
CA GLY A 19 -39.41 -36.62 -16.08
C GLY A 19 -40.35 -35.81 -15.20
N GLN A 20 -40.88 -34.69 -15.70
CA GLN A 20 -42.22 -34.62 -16.29
C GLN A 20 -42.60 -33.17 -16.61
N SER A 21 -42.98 -32.98 -17.88
CA SER A 21 -43.95 -32.04 -18.46
C SER A 21 -44.19 -30.67 -17.80
N PHE A 22 -43.88 -29.61 -18.56
CA PHE A 22 -44.87 -28.56 -18.83
C PHE A 22 -44.61 -27.98 -20.24
N GLU A 23 -45.57 -28.23 -21.13
CA GLU A 23 -45.68 -27.55 -22.42
C GLU A 23 -46.33 -26.17 -22.21
N HIS A 24 -45.59 -25.11 -22.51
CA HIS A 24 -46.04 -23.91 -23.25
C HIS A 24 -44.86 -22.93 -23.29
N ARG A 25 -44.00 -23.08 -24.32
CA ARG A 25 -42.97 -22.09 -24.63
C ARG A 25 -43.54 -21.02 -25.54
N GLY A 26 -43.87 -19.88 -24.95
CA GLY A 26 -43.86 -18.61 -25.67
C GLY A 26 -42.42 -18.21 -26.04
N PRO A 27 -42.25 -17.17 -26.88
CA PRO A 27 -40.93 -16.73 -27.39
C PRO A 27 -39.91 -16.25 -26.34
N ASP A 28 -40.27 -16.20 -25.05
CA ASP A 28 -39.44 -15.60 -23.97
C ASP A 28 -38.56 -16.60 -23.19
N ASP A 29 -38.62 -17.90 -23.49
CA ASP A 29 -37.95 -18.92 -22.67
C ASP A 29 -36.43 -19.05 -22.99
N HIS A 30 -36.01 -18.59 -24.18
CA HIS A 30 -34.60 -18.62 -24.57
C HIS A 30 -33.78 -17.54 -23.84
N ASP A 31 -34.31 -16.33 -23.70
CA ASP A 31 -33.65 -15.22 -23.01
C ASP A 31 -33.52 -15.45 -21.50
N ARG A 32 -34.50 -16.13 -20.89
CA ARG A 32 -34.41 -16.59 -19.50
C ARG A 32 -33.36 -17.68 -19.32
N SER A 33 -33.23 -18.60 -20.27
CA SER A 33 -32.23 -19.66 -20.20
C SER A 33 -30.79 -19.13 -20.31
N LEU A 34 -30.56 -18.15 -21.20
CA LEU A 34 -29.25 -17.52 -21.38
C LEU A 34 -28.91 -16.62 -20.18
N TYR A 35 -29.89 -15.87 -19.66
CA TYR A 35 -29.75 -15.06 -18.45
C TYR A 35 -29.45 -15.90 -17.21
N ASN A 36 -30.20 -16.98 -17.00
CA ASN A 36 -29.99 -17.87 -15.85
C ASN A 36 -28.70 -18.66 -16.00
N TRP A 37 -28.29 -19.01 -17.21
CA TRP A 37 -26.97 -19.60 -17.47
C TRP A 37 -25.85 -18.58 -17.20
N TYR A 38 -26.00 -17.34 -17.65
CA TYR A 38 -25.03 -16.27 -17.44
C TYR A 38 -24.88 -15.91 -15.96
N LEU A 39 -26.00 -15.70 -15.25
CA LEU A 39 -26.02 -15.54 -13.80
C LEU A 39 -25.47 -16.77 -13.09
N ALA A 40 -25.78 -18.00 -13.52
CA ALA A 40 -25.22 -19.20 -12.90
C ALA A 40 -23.72 -19.36 -13.15
N GLN A 41 -23.19 -18.95 -14.31
CA GLN A 41 -21.74 -18.90 -14.53
C GLN A 41 -21.10 -17.79 -13.70
N MET A 42 -21.76 -16.64 -13.58
CA MET A 42 -21.32 -15.53 -12.73
C MET A 42 -21.33 -15.88 -11.26
N TYR A 43 -22.41 -16.46 -10.74
CA TYR A 43 -22.47 -16.98 -9.38
C TYR A 43 -21.48 -18.11 -9.19
N ARG A 44 -21.25 -19.01 -10.16
CA ARG A 44 -20.13 -19.98 -10.06
C ARG A 44 -18.75 -19.30 -10.09
N MET A 45 -18.60 -18.18 -10.79
CA MET A 45 -17.39 -17.35 -10.81
C MET A 45 -17.26 -16.43 -9.57
N LEU A 46 -18.31 -16.25 -8.78
CA LEU A 46 -18.28 -15.48 -7.54
C LEU A 46 -18.27 -16.40 -6.30
N ASP A 47 -18.91 -17.57 -6.36
CA ASP A 47 -18.99 -18.61 -5.32
C ASP A 47 -17.76 -19.53 -5.29
N HIS A 48 -16.98 -19.63 -6.37
CA HIS A 48 -15.81 -20.54 -6.42
C HIS A 48 -14.44 -19.87 -6.65
N ILE A 49 -14.33 -18.54 -6.58
CA ILE A 49 -13.25 -17.79 -7.22
C ILE A 49 -13.10 -16.44 -6.47
N CYS A 50 -12.00 -16.02 -5.83
CA CYS A 50 -10.58 -16.39 -5.77
C CYS A 50 -9.80 -16.49 -7.08
N LEU A 51 -10.44 -16.36 -8.25
CA LEU A 51 -9.76 -16.05 -9.51
C LEU A 51 -10.26 -14.68 -10.02
N PRO A 52 -9.35 -13.80 -10.46
CA PRO A 52 -9.75 -12.51 -10.99
C PRO A 52 -10.45 -12.74 -12.33
N ILE A 53 -11.74 -12.39 -12.43
CA ILE A 53 -12.31 -12.05 -13.74
C ILE A 53 -11.39 -10.95 -14.27
N SER A 54 -10.70 -11.17 -15.39
CA SER A 54 -9.77 -10.15 -15.89
C SER A 54 -10.59 -8.90 -16.28
N PRO A 55 -10.09 -7.68 -16.05
CA PRO A 55 -10.81 -6.47 -16.46
C PRO A 55 -11.23 -6.49 -17.94
N GLY A 56 -10.46 -7.18 -18.79
CA GLY A 56 -10.74 -7.37 -20.21
C GLY A 56 -11.95 -8.24 -20.52
N TYR A 57 -12.36 -9.11 -19.60
CA TYR A 57 -13.56 -9.93 -19.78
C TYR A 57 -14.84 -9.11 -19.66
N LEU A 58 -14.93 -8.17 -18.72
CA LEU A 58 -16.08 -7.25 -18.67
C LEU A 58 -16.10 -6.31 -19.87
N ALA A 59 -14.94 -5.82 -20.29
CA ALA A 59 -14.85 -5.01 -21.48
C ALA A 59 -15.36 -5.78 -22.72
N TYR A 60 -15.00 -7.06 -22.81
CA TYR A 60 -15.52 -7.98 -23.83
C TYR A 60 -17.04 -8.22 -23.72
N LEU A 61 -17.59 -8.37 -22.52
CA LEU A 61 -19.02 -8.55 -22.31
C LEU A 61 -19.83 -7.31 -22.72
N ALA A 62 -19.34 -6.12 -22.41
CA ALA A 62 -19.94 -4.88 -22.88
C ALA A 62 -19.89 -4.78 -24.43
N LYS A 63 -18.78 -5.22 -25.03
CA LYS A 63 -18.65 -5.30 -26.48
C LYS A 63 -19.67 -6.25 -27.10
N ILE A 64 -19.91 -7.43 -26.52
CA ILE A 64 -20.96 -8.36 -27.00
C ILE A 64 -22.35 -7.76 -26.82
N ALA A 65 -22.59 -7.06 -25.71
CA ALA A 65 -23.88 -6.41 -25.44
C ALA A 65 -24.18 -5.26 -26.41
N SER A 66 -23.21 -4.78 -27.18
CA SER A 66 -23.41 -3.71 -28.15
C SER A 66 -24.36 -4.16 -29.28
N GLY A 67 -25.65 -3.79 -29.17
CA GLY A 67 -26.71 -4.17 -30.11
C GLY A 67 -27.87 -4.96 -29.49
N ASP A 68 -27.76 -5.40 -28.23
CA ASP A 68 -28.80 -6.15 -27.51
C ASP A 68 -29.19 -5.39 -26.22
N LEU A 69 -30.28 -4.63 -26.28
CA LEU A 69 -30.74 -3.77 -25.19
C LEU A 69 -31.00 -4.54 -23.86
N PRO A 70 -31.66 -5.72 -23.86
CA PRO A 70 -31.74 -6.57 -22.67
C PRO A 70 -30.38 -6.95 -22.08
N LEU A 71 -29.39 -7.29 -22.92
CA LEU A 71 -28.06 -7.65 -22.44
C LEU A 71 -27.29 -6.44 -21.89
N GLN A 72 -27.45 -5.27 -22.51
CA GLN A 72 -26.87 -4.00 -22.03
C GLN A 72 -27.34 -3.65 -20.62
N GLU A 73 -28.63 -3.82 -20.33
CA GLU A 73 -29.18 -3.52 -19.01
C GLU A 73 -28.62 -4.49 -17.95
N LYS A 74 -28.47 -5.77 -18.31
CA LYS A 74 -27.88 -6.78 -17.41
C LYS A 74 -26.41 -6.50 -17.11
N VAL A 75 -25.63 -6.14 -18.13
CA VAL A 75 -24.22 -5.75 -17.95
C VAL A 75 -24.14 -4.49 -17.09
N SER A 76 -25.00 -3.49 -17.33
CA SER A 76 -25.03 -2.27 -16.52
C SER A 76 -25.35 -2.56 -15.04
N MET A 77 -26.36 -3.39 -14.76
CA MET A 77 -26.72 -3.80 -13.40
C MET A 77 -25.58 -4.51 -12.69
N LEU A 78 -24.84 -5.36 -13.41
CA LEU A 78 -23.66 -6.01 -12.85
C LEU A 78 -22.57 -5.01 -12.44
N PHE A 79 -22.25 -4.05 -13.31
CA PHE A 79 -21.27 -3.01 -12.98
C PHE A 79 -21.71 -2.19 -11.76
N LEU A 80 -23.01 -1.90 -11.62
CA LEU A 80 -23.57 -1.20 -10.48
C LEU A 80 -23.43 -1.99 -9.17
N GLU A 81 -23.75 -3.29 -9.19
CA GLU A 81 -23.58 -4.15 -8.02
C GLU A 81 -22.10 -4.25 -7.60
N MET A 82 -21.19 -4.31 -8.57
CA MET A 82 -19.75 -4.39 -8.31
C MET A 82 -19.12 -3.08 -7.84
N ALA A 83 -19.72 -1.92 -8.17
CA ALA A 83 -19.18 -0.59 -7.85
C ALA A 83 -18.97 -0.35 -6.36
N HIS A 84 -19.67 -1.09 -5.50
CA HIS A 84 -19.51 -0.98 -4.04
C HIS A 84 -18.35 -1.80 -3.48
N TYR A 85 -17.92 -2.87 -4.16
CA TYR A 85 -17.02 -3.86 -3.59
C TYR A 85 -15.68 -4.00 -4.34
N TYR A 86 -15.64 -3.62 -5.62
CA TYR A 86 -14.51 -3.93 -6.52
C TYR A 86 -14.02 -2.71 -7.32
N GLN A 87 -13.96 -1.53 -6.69
CA GLN A 87 -13.67 -0.28 -7.43
C GLN A 87 -12.35 -0.24 -8.17
N PRO A 88 -11.21 -0.66 -7.60
CA PRO A 88 -9.94 -0.67 -8.33
C PRO A 88 -10.05 -1.44 -9.65
N TRP A 89 -10.71 -2.59 -9.58
CA TRP A 89 -10.94 -3.44 -10.73
C TRP A 89 -11.93 -2.82 -11.72
N LEU A 90 -13.02 -2.24 -11.21
CA LEU A 90 -14.03 -1.59 -12.03
C LEU A 90 -13.46 -0.40 -12.79
N ILE A 91 -12.62 0.40 -12.14
CA ILE A 91 -11.88 1.50 -12.77
C ILE A 91 -11.01 0.96 -13.91
N SER A 92 -10.25 -0.11 -13.68
CA SER A 92 -9.44 -0.74 -14.72
C SER A 92 -10.28 -1.23 -15.91
N SER A 93 -11.44 -1.86 -15.65
CA SER A 93 -12.38 -2.28 -16.70
C SER A 93 -12.95 -1.10 -17.48
N LEU A 94 -13.33 -0.02 -16.79
CA LEU A 94 -13.83 1.20 -17.43
C LEU A 94 -12.77 1.89 -18.31
N ASN A 95 -11.51 1.90 -17.87
CA ASN A 95 -10.40 2.42 -18.68
C ASN A 95 -10.18 1.56 -19.94
N GLN A 96 -10.30 0.23 -19.83
CA GLN A 96 -10.18 -0.66 -20.99
C GLN A 96 -11.32 -0.49 -21.99
N LEU A 97 -12.53 -0.20 -21.52
CA LEU A 97 -13.67 0.09 -22.38
C LEU A 97 -13.44 1.33 -23.26
N ASP A 98 -12.79 2.37 -22.73
CA ASP A 98 -12.43 3.58 -23.50
C ASP A 98 -11.46 3.25 -24.65
N GLY A 99 -10.51 2.34 -24.41
CA GLY A 99 -9.53 1.93 -25.41
C GLY A 99 -10.10 1.10 -26.56
N MET A 100 -11.30 0.52 -26.42
CA MET A 100 -11.93 -0.33 -27.44
C MET A 100 -12.74 0.50 -28.45
N GLN A 101 -12.07 1.35 -29.23
CA GLN A 101 -12.73 2.27 -30.20
C GLN A 101 -13.40 1.58 -31.40
N GLU A 102 -13.13 0.30 -31.66
CA GLU A 102 -13.45 -0.32 -32.95
C GLU A 102 -14.87 -0.89 -33.10
N THR A 103 -15.69 -0.97 -32.04
CA THR A 103 -17.11 -1.42 -32.14
C THR A 103 -17.84 -1.17 -30.82
N GLY A 104 -18.99 -0.48 -30.84
CA GLY A 104 -19.81 -0.25 -29.64
C GLY A 104 -19.50 1.01 -28.83
N ALA A 105 -18.77 1.98 -29.40
CA ALA A 105 -18.33 3.20 -28.71
C ALA A 105 -19.48 3.96 -28.01
N GLU A 106 -20.66 4.03 -28.62
CA GLU A 106 -21.84 4.66 -28.03
C GLU A 106 -22.30 3.95 -26.75
N PHE A 107 -22.36 2.61 -26.77
CA PHE A 107 -22.70 1.83 -25.59
C PHE A 107 -21.62 1.90 -24.51
N SER A 108 -20.33 1.82 -24.87
CA SER A 108 -19.23 1.96 -23.91
C SER A 108 -19.23 3.33 -23.22
N THR A 109 -19.49 4.40 -24.00
CA THR A 109 -19.59 5.77 -23.47
C THR A 109 -20.80 5.91 -22.54
N GLU A 110 -21.96 5.40 -22.95
CA GLU A 110 -23.17 5.44 -22.12
C GLU A 110 -23.02 4.62 -20.83
N LEU A 111 -22.43 3.42 -20.94
CA LEU A 111 -22.10 2.60 -19.78
C LEU A 111 -21.12 3.33 -18.85
N PHE A 112 -20.08 3.97 -19.39
CA PHE A 112 -19.15 4.77 -18.59
C PHE A 112 -19.87 5.91 -17.87
N ARG A 113 -20.68 6.71 -18.58
CA ARG A 113 -21.48 7.80 -17.99
C ARG A 113 -22.44 7.33 -16.90
N ARG A 114 -23.00 6.13 -17.05
CA ARG A 114 -23.91 5.53 -16.05
C ARG A 114 -23.17 5.05 -14.80
N ILE A 115 -21.99 4.44 -14.97
CA ILE A 115 -21.27 3.77 -13.87
C ILE A 115 -20.29 4.70 -13.16
N ALA A 116 -19.55 5.53 -13.88
CA ALA A 116 -18.49 6.38 -13.32
C ALA A 116 -18.97 7.28 -12.16
N PRO A 117 -20.16 7.92 -12.21
CA PRO A 117 -20.67 8.69 -11.07
C PRO A 117 -20.87 7.84 -9.80
N GLN A 118 -21.29 6.59 -9.94
CA GLN A 118 -21.47 5.68 -8.80
C GLN A 118 -20.13 5.27 -8.19
N VAL A 119 -19.13 5.02 -9.04
CA VAL A 119 -17.74 4.76 -8.62
C VAL A 119 -17.18 5.96 -7.88
N CYS A 120 -17.38 7.17 -8.41
CA CYS A 120 -16.94 8.41 -7.77
C CYS A 120 -17.64 8.65 -6.43
N ALA A 121 -18.96 8.41 -6.35
CA ALA A 121 -19.75 8.64 -5.15
C ALA A 121 -19.38 7.69 -4.00
N SER A 122 -18.97 6.48 -4.33
CA SER A 122 -18.59 5.45 -3.36
C SER A 122 -17.09 5.25 -3.24
N PHE A 123 -16.25 6.13 -3.81
CA PHE A 123 -14.82 5.92 -4.01
C PHE A 123 -14.07 5.53 -2.71
N ARG A 124 -13.49 4.33 -2.69
CA ARG A 124 -12.85 3.61 -1.58
C ARG A 124 -11.79 2.66 -2.13
N LEU A 125 -10.52 3.04 -2.04
CA LEU A 125 -9.41 2.20 -2.51
C LEU A 125 -8.91 1.23 -1.43
N ILE A 126 -9.11 1.59 -0.16
CA ILE A 126 -8.52 0.87 0.98
C ILE A 126 -9.38 -0.32 1.40
N HIS A 127 -10.70 -0.15 1.42
CA HIS A 127 -11.62 -1.19 1.90
C HIS A 127 -11.52 -2.48 1.09
N CYS A 128 -11.36 -2.37 -0.24
CA CYS A 128 -11.15 -3.52 -1.11
C CYS A 128 -9.88 -4.31 -0.73
N ALA A 129 -8.81 -3.63 -0.36
CA ALA A 129 -7.52 -4.26 -0.09
C ALA A 129 -7.52 -5.09 1.21
N GLU A 130 -8.43 -4.81 2.15
CA GLU A 130 -8.61 -5.64 3.35
C GLU A 130 -9.36 -6.93 3.06
N VAL A 131 -10.33 -6.89 2.15
CA VAL A 131 -11.12 -8.05 1.71
C VAL A 131 -10.26 -9.05 0.93
N PHE A 132 -9.26 -8.57 0.17
CA PHE A 132 -8.37 -9.41 -0.65
C PHE A 132 -7.00 -9.70 -0.04
N ARG A 133 -6.86 -9.69 1.30
CA ARG A 133 -5.61 -10.11 1.93
C ARG A 133 -5.30 -11.56 1.62
N SER A 134 -4.43 -11.78 0.63
CA SER A 134 -3.85 -13.08 0.36
C SER A 134 -2.75 -13.36 1.40
N PRO A 135 -2.72 -14.54 2.04
CA PRO A 135 -1.62 -14.92 2.91
C PRO A 135 -0.27 -15.03 2.17
N VAL A 136 -0.30 -15.10 0.83
CA VAL A 136 0.89 -15.25 -0.02
C VAL A 136 1.37 -13.91 -0.59
N PHE A 137 0.45 -13.04 -1.02
CA PHE A 137 0.81 -11.79 -1.72
C PHE A 137 0.67 -10.53 -0.86
N GLY A 138 0.27 -10.67 0.40
CA GLY A 138 -0.01 -9.52 1.27
C GLY A 138 -1.16 -8.68 0.76
N ARG A 139 -1.18 -7.39 1.14
CA ARG A 139 -2.12 -6.40 0.63
C ARG A 139 -1.62 -5.95 -0.76
N ALA A 140 -2.16 -6.52 -1.83
CA ALA A 140 -1.88 -6.02 -3.17
C ALA A 140 -2.54 -4.64 -3.33
N THR A 141 -1.78 -3.63 -3.77
CA THR A 141 -2.33 -2.36 -4.26
C THR A 141 -3.03 -2.64 -5.58
N PRO A 142 -4.37 -2.66 -5.60
CA PRO A 142 -5.10 -3.29 -6.69
C PRO A 142 -5.19 -2.41 -7.95
N ILE A 143 -4.79 -1.14 -7.88
CA ILE A 143 -4.79 -0.20 -9.00
C ILE A 143 -3.53 0.67 -8.99
N ARG A 144 -2.98 0.92 -10.18
CA ARG A 144 -1.84 1.81 -10.39
C ARG A 144 -2.27 3.27 -10.45
N GLY A 145 -1.38 4.18 -10.06
CA GLY A 145 -1.66 5.61 -10.09
C GLY A 145 -1.99 6.12 -11.50
N GLU A 146 -1.35 5.56 -12.53
CA GLU A 146 -1.64 5.86 -13.94
C GLU A 146 -3.08 5.51 -14.33
N GLU A 147 -3.60 4.38 -13.84
CA GLU A 147 -4.97 3.96 -14.14
C GLU A 147 -5.99 4.88 -13.44
N LEU A 148 -5.68 5.36 -12.24
CA LEU A 148 -6.51 6.38 -11.59
C LEU A 148 -6.54 7.68 -12.38
N VAL A 149 -5.41 8.11 -12.93
CA VAL A 149 -5.35 9.31 -13.78
C VAL A 149 -6.13 9.12 -15.08
N GLN A 150 -6.00 7.96 -15.73
CA GLN A 150 -6.78 7.65 -16.93
C GLN A 150 -8.29 7.73 -16.67
N PHE A 151 -8.72 7.22 -15.51
CA PHE A 151 -10.12 7.28 -15.11
C PHE A 151 -10.60 8.72 -14.87
N VAL A 152 -9.78 9.54 -14.21
CA VAL A 152 -10.06 10.97 -14.01
C VAL A 152 -10.10 11.70 -15.36
N ASP A 153 -9.15 11.44 -16.25
CA ASP A 153 -9.10 12.02 -17.60
C ASP A 153 -10.38 11.71 -18.39
N HIS A 154 -10.81 10.45 -18.40
CA HIS A 154 -12.05 10.04 -19.07
C HIS A 154 -13.27 10.70 -18.41
N CYS A 155 -13.33 10.75 -17.08
CA CYS A 155 -14.42 11.46 -16.39
C CYS A 155 -14.50 12.94 -16.81
N LEU A 156 -13.36 13.63 -16.94
CA LEU A 156 -13.32 15.04 -17.35
C LEU A 156 -13.70 15.24 -18.81
N ARG A 157 -13.24 14.35 -19.71
CA ARG A 157 -13.62 14.34 -21.13
C ARG A 157 -15.13 14.26 -21.34
N GLU A 158 -15.80 13.49 -20.48
CA GLU A 158 -17.26 13.32 -20.47
C GLU A 158 -18.00 14.40 -19.66
N GLY A 159 -17.31 15.45 -19.20
CA GLY A 159 -17.93 16.58 -18.49
C GLY A 159 -18.34 16.29 -17.05
N MET A 160 -17.81 15.23 -16.43
CA MET A 160 -18.18 14.78 -15.07
C MET A 160 -17.31 15.40 -13.97
N LEU A 161 -16.99 16.70 -14.08
CA LEU A 161 -16.18 17.41 -13.08
C LEU A 161 -16.69 17.25 -11.64
N PRO A 162 -18.01 17.37 -11.34
CA PRO A 162 -18.51 17.18 -9.97
C PRO A 162 -18.19 15.79 -9.41
N SER A 163 -18.32 14.74 -10.22
CA SER A 163 -17.98 13.37 -9.84
C SER A 163 -16.48 13.22 -9.55
N VAL A 164 -15.62 13.83 -10.36
CA VAL A 164 -14.17 13.84 -10.13
C VAL A 164 -13.83 14.51 -8.80
N LEU A 165 -14.38 15.69 -8.52
CA LEU A 165 -14.14 16.39 -7.26
C LEU A 165 -14.62 15.58 -6.05
N GLN A 166 -15.76 14.88 -6.18
CA GLN A 166 -16.24 13.97 -5.15
C GLN A 166 -15.27 12.80 -4.92
N ALA A 167 -14.79 12.15 -5.99
CA ALA A 167 -13.81 11.06 -5.89
C ALA A 167 -12.50 11.53 -5.24
N LEU A 168 -12.01 12.72 -5.59
CA LEU A 168 -10.83 13.31 -4.96
C LEU A 168 -11.04 13.61 -3.46
N GLY A 169 -12.23 14.08 -3.07
CA GLY A 169 -12.60 14.27 -1.66
C GLY A 169 -12.60 12.95 -0.88
N MET A 170 -13.03 11.86 -1.51
CA MET A 170 -13.00 10.52 -0.91
C MET A 170 -11.60 9.93 -0.86
N PHE A 171 -10.78 10.15 -1.89
CA PHE A 171 -9.36 9.80 -1.89
C PHE A 171 -8.62 10.52 -0.75
N LEU A 172 -8.89 11.82 -0.54
CA LEU A 172 -8.37 12.59 0.59
C LEU A 172 -8.81 11.99 1.93
N PHE A 173 -10.07 11.58 2.07
CA PHE A 173 -10.55 10.92 3.29
C PHE A 173 -9.82 9.60 3.57
N ASP A 174 -9.56 8.82 2.52
CA ASP A 174 -8.84 7.55 2.60
C ASP A 174 -7.34 7.77 2.89
N ALA A 175 -6.77 8.92 2.54
CA ALA A 175 -5.33 9.19 2.63
C ALA A 175 -4.68 8.93 4.00
N GLN A 176 -5.43 9.16 5.09
CA GLN A 176 -4.98 8.91 6.45
C GLN A 176 -4.82 7.42 6.82
N HIS A 177 -5.29 6.51 5.96
CA HIS A 177 -5.22 5.06 6.18
C HIS A 177 -4.30 4.36 5.18
N PHE A 178 -3.66 5.10 4.27
CA PHE A 178 -2.70 4.51 3.34
C PHE A 178 -1.53 3.86 4.09
N GLN A 179 -0.99 2.78 3.54
CA GLN A 179 0.17 2.10 4.07
C GLN A 179 1.40 2.48 3.22
N PRO A 180 2.64 2.25 3.71
CA PRO A 180 3.85 2.55 2.93
C PRO A 180 3.82 2.00 1.50
N SER A 181 3.31 0.79 1.31
CA SER A 181 3.20 0.11 0.01
C SER A 181 2.27 0.81 -0.98
N ASP A 182 1.31 1.61 -0.51
CA ASP A 182 0.33 2.27 -1.37
C ASP A 182 0.95 3.46 -2.13
N TYR A 183 2.08 3.98 -1.66
CA TYR A 183 2.62 5.24 -2.18
C TYR A 183 3.35 5.11 -3.50
N ASP A 184 4.22 4.11 -3.65
CA ASP A 184 5.11 4.01 -4.81
C ASP A 184 4.36 3.69 -6.11
N ASP A 185 3.35 2.81 -6.03
CA ASP A 185 2.64 2.31 -7.22
C ASP A 185 1.32 3.05 -7.48
N MET A 186 0.73 3.69 -6.47
CA MET A 186 -0.62 4.28 -6.58
C MET A 186 -0.63 5.78 -6.25
N VAL A 187 -0.31 6.17 -5.02
CA VAL A 187 -0.56 7.56 -4.57
C VAL A 187 0.38 8.56 -5.26
N LEU A 188 1.69 8.31 -5.28
CA LEU A 188 2.65 9.26 -5.84
C LEU A 188 2.50 9.39 -7.36
N PRO A 189 2.42 8.31 -8.17
CA PRO A 189 2.22 8.44 -9.61
C PRO A 189 0.91 9.16 -9.97
N PHE A 190 -0.15 8.92 -9.19
CA PHE A 190 -1.41 9.64 -9.33
C PHE A 190 -1.25 11.14 -9.10
N LEU A 191 -0.64 11.54 -7.97
CA LEU A 191 -0.43 12.95 -7.64
C LEU A 191 0.57 13.66 -8.58
N VAL A 192 1.52 12.94 -9.19
CA VAL A 192 2.44 13.55 -10.18
C VAL A 192 1.69 13.98 -11.44
N GLN A 193 0.76 13.16 -11.92
CA GLN A 193 0.08 13.37 -13.19
C GLN A 193 -1.22 14.18 -13.09
N LEU A 194 -1.90 14.12 -11.93
CA LEU A 194 -3.19 14.78 -11.71
C LEU A 194 -3.23 16.29 -12.09
N PRO A 195 -2.21 17.13 -11.81
CA PRO A 195 -2.27 18.55 -12.13
C PRO A 195 -2.33 18.83 -13.63
N ALA A 196 -1.53 18.11 -14.42
CA ALA A 196 -1.53 18.22 -15.86
C ALA A 196 -2.87 17.78 -16.43
N THR A 197 -3.42 16.67 -15.92
CA THR A 197 -4.75 16.18 -16.32
C THR A 197 -5.84 17.21 -16.03
N LEU A 198 -5.89 17.80 -14.83
CA LEU A 198 -6.88 18.84 -14.49
C LEU A 198 -6.73 20.09 -15.37
N SER A 199 -5.49 20.53 -15.59
CA SER A 199 -5.17 21.71 -16.40
C SER A 199 -5.62 21.57 -17.86
N ASN A 200 -5.52 20.37 -18.44
CA ASN A 200 -5.96 20.08 -19.82
C ASN A 200 -7.45 20.35 -20.05
N TYR A 201 -8.27 20.29 -19.00
CA TYR A 201 -9.72 20.56 -19.06
C TYR A 201 -10.09 21.93 -18.46
N GLY A 202 -9.12 22.83 -18.29
CA GLY A 202 -9.35 24.17 -17.74
C GLY A 202 -9.73 24.18 -16.26
N VAL A 203 -9.52 23.07 -15.55
CA VAL A 203 -9.68 23.01 -14.11
C VAL A 203 -8.40 23.56 -13.49
N SER A 204 -8.34 24.88 -13.35
CA SER A 204 -7.25 25.53 -12.61
C SER A 204 -7.23 25.01 -11.18
N HIS A 205 -6.04 24.98 -10.58
CA HIS A 205 -5.92 24.84 -9.13
C HIS A 205 -6.71 25.94 -8.39
N ASP A 206 -7.00 27.07 -9.03
CA ASP A 206 -7.88 28.13 -8.51
C ASP A 206 -9.37 27.77 -8.47
N SER A 207 -9.82 26.78 -9.25
CA SER A 207 -11.23 26.39 -9.32
C SER A 207 -11.68 25.55 -8.12
N ALA A 208 -10.77 24.79 -7.51
CA ALA A 208 -11.00 24.02 -6.28
C ALA A 208 -9.75 24.02 -5.37
N PRO A 209 -9.25 25.21 -4.97
CA PRO A 209 -7.92 25.36 -4.39
C PRO A 209 -7.79 24.63 -3.06
N ASP A 210 -8.84 24.66 -2.25
CA ASP A 210 -8.80 24.06 -0.92
C ASP A 210 -8.78 22.53 -0.97
N LEU A 211 -9.54 21.90 -1.88
CA LEU A 211 -9.56 20.45 -2.02
C LEU A 211 -8.23 19.92 -2.56
N ILE A 212 -7.73 20.51 -3.65
CA ILE A 212 -6.47 20.07 -4.26
C ILE A 212 -5.30 20.33 -3.32
N ARG A 213 -5.24 21.51 -2.67
CA ARG A 213 -4.22 21.78 -1.66
C ARG A 213 -4.29 20.78 -0.51
N ALA A 214 -5.47 20.53 0.06
CA ALA A 214 -5.65 19.59 1.16
C ALA A 214 -5.26 18.16 0.76
N LEU A 215 -5.58 17.74 -0.46
CA LEU A 215 -5.17 16.46 -1.04
C LEU A 215 -3.64 16.30 -1.01
N TYR A 216 -2.91 17.25 -1.61
CA TYR A 216 -1.44 17.18 -1.67
C TYR A 216 -0.81 17.29 -0.29
N GLN A 217 -1.25 18.24 0.53
CA GLN A 217 -0.71 18.43 1.87
C GLN A 217 -0.90 17.17 2.72
N THR A 218 -2.09 16.56 2.70
CA THR A 218 -2.40 15.37 3.49
C THR A 218 -1.61 14.17 2.98
N CYS A 219 -1.68 13.86 1.70
CA CYS A 219 -1.02 12.68 1.14
C CYS A 219 0.50 12.75 1.29
N LEU A 220 1.13 13.91 1.00
CA LEU A 220 2.58 14.06 1.10
C LEU A 220 3.07 14.13 2.55
N SER A 221 2.32 14.77 3.45
CA SER A 221 2.69 14.78 4.88
C SER A 221 2.59 13.37 5.46
N HIS A 222 1.52 12.64 5.13
CA HIS A 222 1.34 11.27 5.57
C HIS A 222 2.37 10.32 4.94
N TYR A 223 2.74 10.52 3.67
CA TYR A 223 3.85 9.81 3.03
C TYR A 223 5.13 9.94 3.86
N LEU A 224 5.53 11.16 4.20
CA LEU A 224 6.73 11.38 5.01
C LEU A 224 6.62 10.71 6.38
N GLN A 225 5.48 10.84 7.06
CA GLN A 225 5.28 10.28 8.39
C GLN A 225 5.30 8.75 8.43
N VAL A 226 4.65 8.10 7.46
CA VAL A 226 4.43 6.64 7.49
C VAL A 226 5.49 5.89 6.69
N TYR A 227 5.93 6.42 5.54
CA TYR A 227 6.97 5.79 4.73
C TYR A 227 8.37 6.07 5.28
N VAL A 228 8.73 7.35 5.48
CA VAL A 228 10.08 7.70 5.94
C VAL A 228 10.21 7.48 7.45
N GLY A 229 9.24 8.01 8.19
CA GLY A 229 9.23 7.99 9.65
C GLY A 229 10.18 9.02 10.27
N PRO A 230 10.09 9.22 11.59
CA PRO A 230 10.95 10.17 12.30
C PRO A 230 12.42 9.74 12.25
N GLN A 231 13.31 10.73 12.28
CA GLN A 231 14.74 10.48 12.40
C GLN A 231 15.05 9.71 13.70
N PRO A 232 15.84 8.62 13.64
CA PRO A 232 16.30 7.93 14.83
C PRO A 232 17.04 8.90 15.77
N VAL A 233 16.75 8.79 17.07
CA VAL A 233 17.36 9.65 18.08
C VAL A 233 18.68 9.03 18.52
N ALA A 234 19.75 9.82 18.49
CA ALA A 234 21.04 9.40 18.98
C ALA A 234 20.95 9.04 20.47
N PRO A 235 21.44 7.85 20.89
CA PRO A 235 21.52 7.51 22.30
C PRO A 235 22.41 8.52 23.03
N HIS A 236 21.90 9.05 24.14
CA HIS A 236 22.60 10.06 24.96
C HIS A 236 23.60 9.43 25.94
N SER A 237 23.59 8.10 26.04
CA SER A 237 24.32 7.34 27.03
C SER A 237 24.87 6.08 26.40
N TRP A 238 26.08 5.70 26.82
CA TRP A 238 26.68 4.42 26.47
C TRP A 238 26.20 3.27 27.35
N ALA A 239 25.34 3.54 28.34
CA ALA A 239 24.79 2.50 29.20
C ALA A 239 24.02 1.45 28.39
N LYS A 240 24.30 0.18 28.67
CA LYS A 240 23.66 -1.00 28.07
C LYS A 240 22.94 -1.80 29.14
N PRO A 241 21.92 -2.59 28.78
CA PRO A 241 21.31 -3.54 29.69
C PRO A 241 22.35 -4.48 30.30
N ALA A 242 22.19 -4.81 31.58
CA ALA A 242 22.99 -5.83 32.23
C ALA A 242 22.75 -7.21 31.59
N VAL A 243 23.77 -8.06 31.65
CA VAL A 243 23.74 -9.43 31.15
C VAL A 243 23.66 -10.44 32.29
N ASP A 244 22.94 -11.53 32.04
CA ASP A 244 22.87 -12.66 32.95
C ASP A 244 24.08 -13.57 32.78
N CYS A 245 24.72 -13.96 33.89
CA CYS A 245 25.82 -14.91 33.86
C CYS A 245 25.35 -16.27 33.31
N LEU A 246 25.97 -16.73 32.20
CA LEU A 246 25.66 -18.03 31.61
C LEU A 246 26.05 -19.23 32.50
N TYR A 247 27.03 -19.04 33.38
CA TYR A 247 27.44 -20.10 34.32
C TYR A 247 26.41 -20.32 35.41
N LYS A 248 25.69 -19.29 35.86
CA LYS A 248 24.60 -19.43 36.84
C LYS A 248 23.50 -20.39 36.36
N LYS A 249 23.23 -20.44 35.04
CA LYS A 249 22.25 -21.36 34.46
C LYS A 249 22.70 -22.83 34.49
N SER A 250 24.01 -23.09 34.44
CA SER A 250 24.57 -24.44 34.43
C SER A 250 25.13 -24.91 35.77
N ARG A 251 25.43 -23.97 36.68
CA ARG A 251 25.99 -24.19 38.02
C ARG A 251 25.38 -23.16 38.99
N PRO A 252 24.28 -23.49 39.68
CA PRO A 252 23.61 -22.60 40.61
C PRO A 252 24.51 -22.14 41.76
N GLU A 253 25.52 -22.93 42.13
CA GLU A 253 26.53 -22.55 43.13
C GLU A 253 27.44 -21.39 42.69
N HIS A 254 27.37 -20.96 41.44
CA HIS A 254 28.18 -19.88 40.86
C HIS A 254 27.39 -18.57 40.74
N ASP A 255 26.69 -18.19 41.81
CA ASP A 255 25.82 -17.02 41.85
C ASP A 255 26.60 -15.69 41.72
N ASP A 256 27.84 -15.67 42.25
CA ASP A 256 28.72 -14.49 42.30
C ASP A 256 29.85 -14.58 41.27
N CYS A 257 29.51 -14.57 39.98
CA CYS A 257 30.52 -14.48 38.92
C CYS A 257 31.11 -13.05 38.86
N ALA A 258 32.33 -12.90 39.38
CA ALA A 258 33.04 -11.62 39.41
C ALA A 258 33.20 -11.00 38.02
N GLU A 259 33.48 -11.82 37.00
CA GLU A 259 33.67 -11.34 35.62
C GLU A 259 32.38 -10.76 35.03
N CYS A 260 31.22 -11.34 35.37
CA CYS A 260 29.92 -10.80 34.96
C CYS A 260 29.54 -9.55 35.75
N ALA A 261 29.95 -9.45 37.01
CA ALA A 261 29.76 -8.23 37.81
C ALA A 261 30.55 -7.06 37.22
N ASP A 262 31.86 -7.25 36.97
CA ASP A 262 32.70 -6.25 36.32
C ASP A 262 32.17 -5.86 34.92
N LEU A 263 31.59 -6.84 34.20
CA LEU A 263 31.01 -6.59 32.88
C LEU A 263 29.76 -5.74 33.00
N ASN A 264 28.89 -6.05 33.96
CA ASN A 264 27.67 -5.28 34.19
C ASN A 264 27.96 -3.86 34.67
N ASP A 265 28.98 -3.68 35.52
CA ASP A 265 29.45 -2.35 35.92
C ASP A 265 29.94 -1.57 34.70
N PHE A 266 30.77 -2.19 33.86
CA PHE A 266 31.19 -1.59 32.61
C PHE A 266 29.99 -1.27 31.71
N LEU A 267 29.05 -2.19 31.50
CA LEU A 267 27.90 -2.02 30.62
C LEU A 267 26.96 -0.91 31.10
N GLN A 268 26.71 -0.81 32.40
CA GLN A 268 25.82 0.19 32.97
C GLN A 268 26.43 1.60 33.03
N ASP A 269 27.77 1.73 32.94
CA ASP A 269 28.44 3.03 32.89
C ASP A 269 28.02 3.84 31.64
N SER A 270 27.49 5.04 31.84
CA SER A 270 27.01 5.91 30.75
C SER A 270 28.12 6.65 30.01
N GLU A 271 29.29 6.79 30.61
CA GLU A 271 30.40 7.60 30.10
C GLU A 271 31.47 6.74 29.41
N VAL A 272 31.68 5.53 29.91
CA VAL A 272 32.69 4.61 29.38
C VAL A 272 32.10 3.73 28.27
N HIS A 273 32.68 3.85 27.08
CA HIS A 273 32.29 3.05 25.90
C HIS A 273 33.36 2.02 25.49
N LEU A 274 34.54 2.06 26.10
CA LEU A 274 35.65 1.19 25.77
C LEU A 274 36.39 0.75 27.03
N SER A 275 36.65 -0.55 27.15
CA SER A 275 37.45 -1.11 28.23
C SER A 275 38.41 -2.18 27.72
N GLY A 276 39.56 -2.29 28.38
CA GLY A 276 40.58 -3.29 28.10
C GLY A 276 40.85 -4.14 29.34
N TRP A 277 40.62 -5.44 29.24
CA TRP A 277 40.77 -6.40 30.34
C TRP A 277 41.86 -7.40 30.04
N VAL A 278 42.55 -7.87 31.09
CA VAL A 278 43.58 -8.92 30.97
C VAL A 278 43.05 -10.19 31.63
N VAL A 279 42.57 -11.11 30.81
CA VAL A 279 41.80 -12.29 31.25
C VAL A 279 42.47 -13.61 30.87
N ALA A 280 42.16 -14.66 31.61
CA ALA A 280 42.50 -16.03 31.24
C ALA A 280 41.66 -16.52 30.03
N PRO A 281 42.11 -17.55 29.29
CA PRO A 281 41.36 -18.06 28.13
C PRO A 281 39.92 -18.54 28.43
N MET A 282 39.68 -19.10 29.62
CA MET A 282 38.34 -19.54 30.03
C MET A 282 37.41 -18.34 30.30
N GLU A 283 37.90 -17.35 31.05
CA GLU A 283 37.19 -16.08 31.33
C GLU A 283 36.84 -15.34 30.03
N TYR A 284 37.78 -15.27 29.07
CA TYR A 284 37.53 -14.71 27.75
C TYR A 284 36.34 -15.38 27.06
N THR A 285 36.33 -16.71 27.05
CA THR A 285 35.26 -17.49 26.39
C THR A 285 33.93 -17.24 27.10
N HIS A 286 33.93 -17.22 28.44
CA HIS A 286 32.76 -16.91 29.25
C HIS A 286 32.17 -15.53 28.95
N ILE A 287 32.99 -14.47 28.98
CA ILE A 287 32.56 -13.08 28.73
C ILE A 287 32.03 -12.95 27.30
N LYS A 288 32.76 -13.50 26.32
CA LYS A 288 32.36 -13.44 24.90
C LYS A 288 31.03 -14.15 24.64
N ASP A 289 30.84 -15.34 25.21
CA ASP A 289 29.60 -16.09 25.05
C ASP A 289 28.44 -15.40 25.77
N THR A 290 28.69 -14.78 26.93
CA THR A 290 27.69 -14.01 27.68
C THR A 290 27.23 -12.78 26.89
N ILE A 291 28.16 -12.00 26.33
CA ILE A 291 27.87 -10.85 25.45
C ILE A 291 27.04 -11.27 24.23
N ARG A 292 27.41 -12.40 23.60
CA ARG A 292 26.70 -12.95 22.44
C ARG A 292 25.30 -13.42 22.79
N ALA A 293 25.15 -14.14 23.89
CA ALA A 293 23.86 -14.67 24.33
C ALA A 293 22.88 -13.56 24.73
N ALA A 294 23.39 -12.44 25.26
CA ALA A 294 22.58 -11.27 25.59
C ALA A 294 22.16 -10.44 24.36
N ASN A 295 22.68 -10.75 23.16
CA ASN A 295 22.51 -9.93 21.96
C ASN A 295 22.80 -8.44 22.21
N SER A 296 23.79 -8.18 23.07
CA SER A 296 24.16 -6.81 23.45
C SER A 296 24.95 -6.15 22.32
N GLU A 297 24.72 -4.84 22.09
CA GLU A 297 25.46 -4.00 21.14
C GLU A 297 26.88 -3.71 21.66
N VAL A 298 27.66 -4.77 21.82
CA VAL A 298 28.97 -4.74 22.45
C VAL A 298 29.90 -5.63 21.64
N ASP A 299 30.91 -4.98 21.07
CA ASP A 299 31.94 -5.64 20.28
C ASP A 299 33.08 -6.10 21.18
N CYS A 300 33.52 -7.33 20.94
CA CYS A 300 34.50 -8.01 21.77
C CYS A 300 35.66 -8.47 20.87
N THR A 301 36.82 -7.80 21.01
CA THR A 301 38.00 -8.03 20.16
C THR A 301 39.19 -8.52 21.00
N GLU A 302 39.95 -9.47 20.46
CA GLU A 302 41.16 -10.00 21.10
C GLU A 302 42.39 -9.28 20.55
N THR A 303 43.26 -8.78 21.44
CA THR A 303 44.48 -8.05 21.03
C THR A 303 45.74 -8.62 21.70
N LYS A 304 46.42 -9.54 21.00
CA LYS A 304 47.72 -10.16 21.35
C LYS A 304 47.80 -10.89 22.71
N LYS A 305 48.53 -12.01 22.72
CA LYS A 305 48.87 -12.76 23.93
C LYS A 305 50.05 -12.11 24.65
N TYR A 306 49.85 -11.64 25.89
CA TYR A 306 50.96 -11.24 26.76
C TYR A 306 51.12 -12.28 27.86
N ARG A 307 52.25 -13.01 27.86
CA ARG A 307 52.61 -13.99 28.90
C ARG A 307 51.46 -14.95 29.28
N GLN A 308 50.85 -15.60 28.28
CA GLN A 308 49.72 -16.54 28.42
C GLN A 308 48.36 -15.95 28.87
N LYS A 309 48.26 -14.63 29.06
CA LYS A 309 46.98 -13.92 29.24
C LYS A 309 46.51 -13.28 27.93
N LEU A 310 45.19 -13.18 27.77
CA LEU A 310 44.55 -12.51 26.65
C LEU A 310 44.21 -11.07 27.05
N VAL A 311 44.48 -10.10 26.17
CA VAL A 311 43.95 -8.75 26.32
C VAL A 311 42.65 -8.66 25.56
N LEU A 312 41.55 -8.58 26.29
CA LEU A 312 40.20 -8.46 25.80
C LEU A 312 39.82 -6.97 25.71
N LYS A 313 39.51 -6.51 24.50
CA LYS A 313 39.01 -5.15 24.28
C LYS A 313 37.50 -5.22 24.04
N ILE A 314 36.74 -4.67 24.99
CA ILE A 314 35.28 -4.62 24.97
C ILE A 314 34.87 -3.19 24.62
N GLN A 315 34.09 -3.03 23.56
CA GLN A 315 33.63 -1.73 23.07
C GLN A 315 32.11 -1.75 22.95
N LYS A 316 31.44 -0.80 23.59
CA LYS A 316 30.01 -0.58 23.37
C LYS A 316 29.83 0.10 22.03
N SER A 317 28.91 -0.40 21.22
CA SER A 317 28.57 0.19 19.94
C SER A 317 27.14 0.71 19.96
N HIS A 318 26.84 1.56 18.98
CA HIS A 318 25.48 2.01 18.69
C HIS A 318 25.01 1.40 17.37
N SER A 319 25.44 0.16 17.07
CA SER A 319 25.27 -0.47 15.77
C SER A 319 23.79 -0.59 15.34
N ALA A 320 22.85 -0.81 16.27
CA ALA A 320 21.43 -0.79 15.92
C ALA A 320 20.90 0.63 15.63
N PHE A 321 21.40 1.64 16.35
CA PHE A 321 21.11 3.04 16.03
C PHE A 321 21.70 3.43 14.67
N GLU A 322 22.96 3.08 14.39
CA GLU A 322 23.61 3.31 13.10
C GLU A 322 22.87 2.60 11.96
N GLY A 323 22.47 1.34 12.16
CA GLY A 323 21.66 0.59 11.19
C GLY A 323 20.28 1.21 10.97
N SER A 324 19.64 1.69 12.04
CA SER A 324 18.35 2.40 11.96
C SER A 324 18.50 3.74 11.24
N LEU A 325 19.56 4.50 11.54
CA LEU A 325 19.89 5.77 10.91
C LEU A 325 20.16 5.58 9.41
N SER A 326 21.00 4.62 9.03
CA SER A 326 21.29 4.31 7.64
C SER A 326 20.03 3.89 6.86
N SER A 327 19.16 3.08 7.48
CA SER A 327 17.88 2.69 6.88
C SER A 327 16.94 3.89 6.71
N TRP A 328 16.92 4.80 7.68
CA TRP A 328 16.15 6.05 7.60
C TRP A 328 16.69 6.99 6.52
N GLU A 329 18.02 7.16 6.43
CA GLU A 329 18.67 7.96 5.39
C GLU A 329 18.33 7.43 3.99
N THR A 330 18.38 6.11 3.79
CA THR A 330 17.97 5.47 2.53
C THR A 330 16.52 5.80 2.17
N ARG A 331 15.59 5.67 3.13
CA ARG A 331 14.16 6.01 2.89
C ARG A 331 13.98 7.50 2.61
N ARG A 332 14.70 8.37 3.31
CA ARG A 332 14.67 9.82 3.12
C ARG A 332 15.19 10.21 1.74
N GLU A 333 16.31 9.66 1.30
CA GLU A 333 16.87 9.89 -0.04
C GLU A 333 15.89 9.46 -1.13
N TRP A 334 15.27 8.30 -0.95
CA TRP A 334 14.28 7.80 -1.91
C TRP A 334 13.03 8.69 -1.95
N ALA A 335 12.53 9.13 -0.79
CA ALA A 335 11.45 10.11 -0.72
C ALA A 335 11.83 11.43 -1.40
N ALA A 336 13.08 11.89 -1.27
CA ALA A 336 13.55 13.12 -1.91
C ALA A 336 13.56 12.97 -3.44
N GLN A 337 14.02 11.81 -3.95
CA GLN A 337 13.97 11.49 -5.38
C GLN A 337 12.52 11.48 -5.89
N ARG A 338 11.59 10.88 -5.14
CA ARG A 338 10.16 10.84 -5.51
C ARG A 338 9.52 12.23 -5.50
N LEU A 339 9.76 13.04 -4.47
CA LEU A 339 9.27 14.42 -4.43
C LEU A 339 9.87 15.29 -5.54
N GLY A 340 11.09 14.97 -6.01
CA GLY A 340 11.72 15.60 -7.17
C GLY A 340 11.07 15.28 -8.51
N GLN A 341 10.21 14.25 -8.60
CA GLN A 341 9.50 13.89 -9.84
C GLN A 341 8.31 14.81 -10.14
N PHE A 342 7.84 15.55 -9.15
CA PHE A 342 6.77 16.53 -9.34
C PHE A 342 7.28 17.74 -10.11
N ASP A 343 6.40 18.34 -10.92
CA ASP A 343 6.61 19.67 -11.46
C ASP A 343 6.70 20.67 -10.30
N GLN A 344 7.91 21.15 -10.01
CA GLN A 344 8.20 21.95 -8.81
C GLN A 344 7.46 23.31 -8.80
N PRO A 345 7.39 24.07 -9.91
CA PRO A 345 6.53 25.24 -10.00
C PRO A 345 5.08 24.96 -9.62
N ILE A 346 4.45 23.93 -10.22
CA ILE A 346 3.05 23.59 -9.96
C ILE A 346 2.86 23.12 -8.52
N LEU A 347 3.74 22.27 -8.02
CA LEU A 347 3.69 21.77 -6.65
C LEU A 347 3.80 22.91 -5.63
N ARG A 348 4.65 23.92 -5.90
CA ARG A 348 4.78 25.11 -5.04
C ARG A 348 3.51 25.93 -5.01
N GLU A 349 2.85 26.10 -6.14
CA GLU A 349 1.57 26.81 -6.24
C GLU A 349 0.47 26.09 -5.43
N ILE A 350 0.36 24.76 -5.60
CA ILE A 350 -0.62 23.94 -4.89
C ILE A 350 -0.39 23.98 -3.37
N LEU A 351 0.85 23.71 -2.92
CA LEU A 351 1.18 23.60 -1.50
C LEU A 351 1.25 24.97 -0.80
N GLY A 352 1.54 26.05 -1.52
CA GLY A 352 1.70 27.38 -0.97
C GLY A 352 2.74 27.41 0.17
N VAL A 353 2.33 27.92 1.33
CA VAL A 353 3.21 28.11 2.50
C VAL A 353 3.79 26.81 3.08
N THR A 354 3.19 25.65 2.80
CA THR A 354 3.69 24.35 3.31
C THR A 354 4.71 23.70 2.38
N PHE A 355 4.97 24.30 1.21
CA PHE A 355 5.89 23.74 0.21
C PHE A 355 7.27 23.46 0.83
N ASP A 356 7.90 24.48 1.43
CA ASP A 356 9.23 24.33 2.00
C ASP A 356 9.26 23.34 3.16
N ALA A 357 8.18 23.25 3.96
CA ALA A 357 8.11 22.32 5.07
C ALA A 357 8.08 20.86 4.59
N ILE A 358 7.30 20.56 3.54
CA ILE A 358 7.20 19.23 2.93
C ILE A 358 8.49 18.88 2.18
N MET A 359 9.00 19.78 1.34
CA MET A 359 10.19 19.53 0.51
C MET A 359 11.46 19.37 1.35
N ASN A 360 11.59 20.12 2.45
CA ASN A 360 12.69 19.94 3.41
C ASN A 360 12.40 18.85 4.45
N MET A 361 11.27 18.15 4.34
CA MET A 361 10.87 17.05 5.21
C MET A 361 10.92 17.38 6.70
N GLN A 362 10.52 18.59 7.07
CA GLN A 362 10.67 19.11 8.43
C GLN A 362 9.92 18.26 9.48
N SER A 363 8.80 17.66 9.09
CA SER A 363 7.97 16.82 9.97
C SER A 363 8.66 15.55 10.46
N ILE A 364 9.64 15.02 9.71
CA ILE A 364 10.39 13.81 10.09
C ILE A 364 11.75 14.14 10.72
N MET A 365 12.25 15.36 10.54
CA MET A 365 13.49 15.83 11.16
C MET A 365 13.28 16.30 12.60
N THR A 366 12.06 16.74 12.93
CA THR A 366 11.75 17.24 14.27
C THR A 366 11.56 16.06 15.21
N GLN A 367 12.39 15.95 16.25
CA GLN A 367 12.37 14.89 17.27
C GLN A 367 11.12 14.92 18.19
N GLN A 368 10.06 15.62 17.81
CA GLN A 368 8.86 15.68 18.64
C GLN A 368 8.04 14.40 18.44
N PRO A 369 7.66 13.70 19.53
CA PRO A 369 6.61 12.69 19.43
C PRO A 369 5.37 13.36 18.82
N PRO A 370 4.67 12.69 17.89
CA PRO A 370 3.55 13.30 17.20
C PRO A 370 2.55 13.80 18.25
N PRO A 371 2.06 15.05 18.16
CA PRO A 371 0.92 15.45 18.96
C PRO A 371 -0.23 14.52 18.58
N LEU A 372 -0.67 13.69 19.54
CA LEU A 372 -1.91 12.94 19.46
C LEU A 372 -3.05 13.97 19.41
N GLY A 373 -3.38 14.46 18.21
CA GLY A 373 -4.19 15.66 18.08
C GLY A 373 -4.75 15.91 16.68
N HIS A 374 -5.71 15.08 16.28
CA HIS A 374 -6.89 15.42 15.48
C HIS A 374 -6.78 16.56 14.46
N LEU A 375 -6.37 16.24 13.23
CA LEU A 375 -6.93 16.90 12.05
C LEU A 375 -8.19 16.13 11.65
N CYS A 376 -9.37 16.54 12.17
CA CYS A 376 -10.65 15.97 11.77
C CYS A 376 -11.01 16.42 10.34
N PRO A 377 -11.07 15.51 9.33
CA PRO A 377 -11.30 15.87 7.92
C PRO A 377 -12.72 16.39 7.62
N TRP A 378 -13.67 16.18 8.54
CA TRP A 378 -15.10 16.48 8.34
C TRP A 378 -15.43 17.97 8.12
N ARG A 379 -14.50 18.90 8.39
CA ARG A 379 -14.72 20.34 8.17
C ARG A 379 -14.58 20.78 6.71
N ILE A 380 -13.85 20.03 5.87
CA ILE A 380 -13.60 20.42 4.47
C ILE A 380 -14.75 19.98 3.56
N LEU A 381 -15.38 18.83 3.83
CA LEU A 381 -16.45 18.29 2.99
C LEU A 381 -17.79 19.03 3.09
N ARG A 382 -17.97 19.95 4.03
CA ARG A 382 -19.24 20.68 4.21
C ARG A 382 -19.43 21.86 3.24
N ASN A 383 -18.36 22.28 2.55
CA ASN A 383 -18.39 23.44 1.64
C ASN A 383 -18.42 23.06 0.15
N ILE A 384 -18.45 21.77 -0.20
CA ILE A 384 -18.47 21.28 -1.60
C ILE A 384 -19.88 20.76 -2.00
N ALA A 385 -20.83 20.75 -1.07
CA ALA A 385 -22.21 20.27 -1.29
C ALA A 385 -23.28 21.37 -1.36
N LEU A 386 -22.88 22.62 -1.63
CA LEU A 386 -23.73 23.78 -1.95
C LEU A 386 -23.18 24.43 -3.21
#